data_AF-A0A7C3LPT4-F1
#
_entry.id   AF-A0A7C3LPT4-F1
#
_cell.length_a   1.000
_cell.length_b   1.000
_cell.length_c   1.000
_cell.angle_alpha   90.00
_cell.angle_beta   90.00
_cell.angle_gamma   90.00
#
_symmetry.space_group_name_H-M   'P 1'
#
loop_
_entity.id
_entity.type
_entity.pdbx_description
1 polymer ?
#
loop_
_entity_poly.entity_id
_entity_poly.type
_entity_poly.pdbx_seq_one_letter_code
_entity_poly.pdbx_strand_id
1 'polypeptide(L)' 'LSIPPTIIDAGFEGNVTLEVHGSTFPIKLYKGQRFAHVIFSKTLNPVLRPYQGKYQGQRGVTLPKF' A
#
# COMPACT_ATOMS: atom_id res chain seq x y z
N LEU A 1 16.03 -10.85 -4.54
CA LEU A 1 14.93 -10.05 -5.11
C LEU A 1 14.95 -8.68 -4.44
N SER A 2 15.34 -7.62 -5.15
CA SER A 2 15.06 -6.26 -4.71
C SER A 2 13.76 -5.86 -5.41
N ILE A 3 12.64 -5.97 -4.71
CA ILE A 3 11.40 -5.35 -5.19
C ILE A 3 11.57 -3.87 -4.83
N PRO A 4 11.59 -2.94 -5.80
CA PRO A 4 11.66 -1.52 -5.48
C PRO A 4 10.49 -1.18 -4.56
N PRO A 5 10.70 -0.30 -3.55
CA PRO A 5 9.62 0.06 -2.64
C PRO A 5 8.47 0.65 -3.45
N THR A 6 7.26 0.15 -3.21
CA THR A 6 6.05 0.71 -3.79
C THR A 6 5.80 2.08 -3.15
N ILE A 7 5.65 3.11 -3.99
CA ILE A 7 5.36 4.46 -3.53
C ILE A 7 3.87 4.60 -3.27
N ILE A 8 3.54 5.17 -2.10
CA ILE A 8 2.19 5.63 -1.78
C ILE A 8 2.15 7.13 -2.06
N ASP A 9 1.26 7.55 -2.96
CA ASP A 9 1.17 8.95 -3.38
C ASP A 9 0.81 9.88 -2.22
N ALA A 10 1.41 11.07 -2.21
CA ALA A 10 1.11 12.08 -1.20
C ALA A 10 -0.35 12.52 -1.27
N GLY A 11 -1.03 12.50 -0.12
CA GLY A 11 -2.47 12.78 -0.02
C GLY A 11 -3.36 11.55 -0.12
N PHE A 12 -2.80 10.36 -0.34
CA PHE A 12 -3.56 9.11 -0.24
C PHE A 12 -4.13 8.93 1.18
N GLU A 13 -5.41 8.58 1.27
CA GLU A 13 -6.07 8.19 2.51
C GLU A 13 -6.83 6.89 2.29
N GLY A 14 -6.61 5.88 3.14
CA GLY A 14 -7.32 4.60 3.07
C GLY A 14 -6.50 3.42 3.61
N ASN A 15 -7.08 2.22 3.53
CA ASN A 15 -6.34 0.99 3.78
C ASN A 15 -5.44 0.68 2.57
N VAL A 16 -4.20 0.22 2.80
CA VAL A 16 -3.33 -0.24 1.70
C VAL A 16 -3.66 -1.69 1.37
N THR A 17 -4.03 -1.97 0.12
CA THR A 17 -4.19 -3.35 -0.37
C THR A 17 -2.79 -3.92 -0.65
N LEU A 18 -2.46 -5.06 -0.04
CA LEU A 18 -1.20 -5.76 -0.28
C LEU A 18 -1.47 -7.03 -1.10
N GLU A 19 -0.83 -7.15 -2.26
CA GLU A 19 -0.76 -8.41 -2.99
C GLU A 19 0.30 -9.31 -2.33
N VAL A 20 -0.11 -10.52 -1.97
CA VAL A 20 0.76 -11.49 -1.29
C VAL A 20 0.87 -12.73 -2.16
N HIS A 21 2.10 -13.06 -2.53
CA HIS A 21 2.42 -14.31 -3.20
C HIS A 21 3.08 -15.26 -2.18
N GLY A 22 2.50 -16.45 -2.03
CA GLY A 22 3.02 -17.49 -1.15
C GLY A 22 4.32 -18.10 -1.68
N SER A 23 4.98 -18.89 -0.83
CA SER A 23 6.10 -19.72 -1.23
C SER A 23 5.63 -21.14 -1.61
N THR A 24 6.58 -22.00 -1.95
CA THR A 24 6.33 -23.43 -2.22
C THR A 24 5.74 -24.17 -1.00
N PHE A 25 5.91 -23.64 0.20
CA PHE A 25 5.35 -24.19 1.43
C PHE A 25 4.21 -23.31 1.95
N PRO A 26 3.12 -23.89 2.47
CA PRO A 26 1.99 -23.13 2.96
C PRO A 26 2.38 -22.30 4.19
N ILE A 27 2.02 -21.02 4.18
CA ILE A 27 2.21 -20.09 5.29
C ILE A 27 0.83 -19.70 5.83
N LYS A 28 0.65 -19.81 7.15
CA LYS A 28 -0.55 -19.29 7.83
C LYS A 28 -0.29 -17.83 8.24
N LEU A 29 -1.15 -16.93 7.79
CA LEU A 29 -1.17 -15.53 8.21
C LEU A 29 -2.35 -15.29 9.15
N TYR A 30 -2.07 -14.66 10.29
CA TYR A 30 -3.10 -14.34 11.29
C TYR A 30 -3.43 -12.84 11.28
N LYS A 31 -4.67 -12.51 11.61
CA LYS A 31 -5.10 -11.11 11.78
C LYS A 31 -4.22 -10.43 12.84
N GLY A 32 -3.68 -9.25 12.51
CA GLY A 32 -2.80 -8.47 13.39
C GLY A 32 -1.32 -8.84 13.31
N GLN A 33 -0.96 -9.89 12.57
CA GLN A 33 0.44 -10.22 12.31
C GLN A 33 1.08 -9.12 11.45
N ARG A 34 2.22 -8.59 11.91
CA ARG A 34 2.99 -7.56 11.21
C ARG A 34 3.94 -8.22 10.22
N PHE A 35 3.83 -7.88 8.93
CA PHE A 35 4.70 -8.42 7.87
C PHE A 35 5.10 -7.40 6.79
N ALA A 36 4.72 -6.13 6.96
CA ALA A 36 5.09 -5.01 6.09
C ALA A 36 5.39 -3.77 6.93
N HIS A 37 6.15 -2.82 6.38
CA HIS A 37 6.43 -1.53 6.99
C HIS A 37 6.14 -0.39 6.01
N VAL A 38 5.83 0.79 6.54
CA VAL A 38 5.70 2.03 5.77
C VAL A 38 6.83 2.96 6.20
N ILE A 39 7.56 3.48 5.22
CA ILE A 39 8.60 4.49 5.44
C ILE A 39 8.03 5.83 4.99
N PHE A 40 8.06 6.81 5.89
CA PHE A 40 7.64 8.18 5.57
C PHE A 40 8.84 8.98 5.09
N SER A 41 8.67 9.64 3.95
CA SER A 41 9.63 10.60 3.42
C SER A 41 8.95 11.94 3.19
N LYS A 42 9.66 13.03 3.51
CA LYS A 42 9.14 14.38 3.35
C LYS A 42 9.38 14.86 1.93
N THR A 43 8.35 15.44 1.30
CA THR A 43 8.50 16.09 0.01
C THR A 43 9.32 17.38 0.14
N LEU A 44 10.09 17.72 -0.90
CA LEU A 44 10.89 18.94 -0.90
C LEU A 44 10.01 20.20 -0.86
N ASN A 45 8.85 20.13 -1.52
CA ASN A 45 7.88 21.21 -1.63
C ASN A 45 6.48 20.73 -1.24
N PRO A 46 5.54 21.63 -0.89
CA PRO A 46 4.14 21.28 -0.74
C PRO A 46 3.57 20.58 -1.99
N VAL A 47 2.72 19.58 -1.79
CA VAL A 47 2.13 18.81 -2.89
C VAL A 47 0.97 19.60 -3.50
N LEU A 48 1.16 20.13 -4.71
CA LEU A 48 0.16 20.96 -5.40
C LEU A 48 -1.09 20.18 -5.81
N ARG A 49 -0.93 18.89 -6.14
CA ARG A 49 -2.02 17.99 -6.56
C ARG A 49 -1.93 16.72 -5.73
N PRO A 50 -2.51 16.69 -4.53
CA PRO A 50 -2.55 15.47 -3.72
C PRO A 50 -3.33 14.38 -4.45
N TYR A 51 -3.11 13.14 -4.06
CA TYR A 51 -3.80 12.00 -4.64
C TYR A 51 -5.33 12.14 -4.51
N GLN A 52 -6.02 12.05 -5.65
CA GLN A 52 -7.48 12.04 -5.78
C GLN A 52 -7.91 10.92 -6.75
N GLY A 53 -7.11 9.85 -6.82
CA GLY A 53 -7.31 8.75 -7.76
C GLY A 53 -8.41 7.77 -7.37
N LYS A 54 -8.59 6.72 -8.18
CA LYS A 54 -9.66 5.70 -8.08
C LYS A 54 -9.75 4.98 -6.71
N TYR A 55 -8.68 5.00 -5.93
CA TYR A 55 -8.54 4.28 -4.67
C TYR A 55 -8.57 5.18 -3.42
N GLN A 56 -8.86 6.47 -3.58
CA GLN A 56 -8.96 7.39 -2.43
C GLN A 56 -10.11 6.97 -1.52
N GLY A 57 -9.87 6.94 -0.21
CA GLY A 57 -10.83 6.58 0.82
C GLY A 57 -11.13 5.08 0.92
N GLN A 58 -10.34 4.21 0.29
CA GLN A 58 -10.65 2.79 0.24
C GLN A 58 -10.60 2.11 1.62
N ARG A 59 -11.50 1.13 1.83
CA ARG A 59 -11.63 0.39 3.08
C ARG A 59 -11.59 -1.11 2.83
N GLY A 60 -10.84 -1.84 3.65
CA GLY A 60 -10.59 -3.27 3.45
C GLY A 60 -9.77 -3.56 2.18
N VAL A 61 -9.89 -4.79 1.68
CA VAL A 61 -9.27 -5.20 0.42
C VAL A 61 -10.08 -4.63 -0.74
N THR A 62 -9.45 -3.80 -1.57
CA THR A 62 -10.08 -3.22 -2.76
C THR A 62 -9.47 -3.83 -4.02
N LEU A 63 -10.33 -4.36 -4.89
CA LEU A 63 -9.94 -4.99 -6.15
C LEU A 63 -9.59 -3.95 -7.24
N PRO A 64 -8.87 -4.35 -8.31
CA PRO A 64 -8.56 -3.47 -9.42
C PRO A 64 -9.80 -2.83 -10.06
N LYS A 65 -9.72 -1.52 -10.33
CA LYS A 65 -10.73 -0.75 -11.06
C LYS A 65 -10.18 -0.34 -12.44
N PHE A 66 -10.64 -1.01 -13.50
CA PHE A 66 -10.25 -0.73 -14.89
C PHE A 66 -10.97 0.52 -15.42
#